data_AF-A0A4S2CXX9-F1
#
_entry.id   AF-A0A4S2CXX9-F1
#
_cell.length_a   1.000
_cell.length_b   1.000
_cell.length_c   1.000
_cell.angle_alpha   90.00
_cell.angle_beta   90.00
_cell.angle_gamma   90.00
#
_symmetry.space_group_name_H-M   'P 1'
#
loop_
_entity.id
_entity.type
_entity.pdbx_description
1 polymer ?
#
loop_
_entity_poly.entity_id
_entity_poly.type
_entity_poly.pdbx_seq_one_letter_code
_entity_poly.pdbx_strand_id
1 'polypeptide(L)'
;MAESIEPLFTAIALGFEAIGALAMVAGFVIALVLAVRALRRSGSGHDAYLVLRNTLGAAILLGLEVLVAADLIRTITSKPSIEDAVILGLIVIIRTVLSISIQIEIEGTLPWRRALLTSGGQVLARSIARERKATRTDESRAVTD
;
A
#
# COMPACT_ATOMS: atom_id res chain seq x y z
N MET A 1 15.26 -6.12 38.09
CA MET A 1 14.39 -5.15 37.39
C MET A 1 14.37 -5.36 35.87
N ALA A 2 15.48 -5.73 35.19
CA ALA A 2 15.46 -6.00 33.75
C ALA A 2 14.65 -7.24 33.33
N GLU A 3 14.62 -8.30 34.15
CA GLU A 3 13.89 -9.55 33.82
C GLU A 3 12.37 -9.39 33.66
N SER A 4 11.76 -8.32 34.20
CA SER A 4 10.30 -8.14 34.17
C SER A 4 9.78 -7.44 32.91
N ILE A 5 10.64 -6.77 32.13
CA ILE A 5 10.19 -5.93 31.00
C ILE A 5 10.33 -6.65 29.64
N GLU A 6 11.31 -7.55 29.50
CA GLU A 6 11.47 -8.42 28.31
C GLU A 6 10.20 -9.19 27.89
N PRO A 7 9.46 -9.87 28.80
CA PRO A 7 8.24 -10.58 28.42
C PRO A 7 7.13 -9.63 27.97
N LEU A 8 7.07 -8.42 28.52
CA LEU A 8 6.08 -7.41 28.14
C LEU A 8 6.32 -6.92 26.70
N PHE A 9 7.56 -6.55 26.37
CA PHE A 9 7.90 -6.13 24.99
C PHE A 9 7.68 -7.24 23.98
N THR A 10 7.98 -8.48 24.35
CA THR A 10 7.73 -9.66 23.50
C THR A 10 6.23 -9.84 23.24
N ALA A 11 5.40 -9.72 24.27
CA ALA A 11 3.94 -9.81 24.13
C ALA A 11 3.38 -8.68 23.26
N ILE A 12 3.89 -7.46 23.40
CA ILE A 12 3.48 -6.31 22.58
C ILE A 12 3.88 -6.55 21.12
N ALA A 13 5.13 -6.94 20.85
CA ALA A 13 5.60 -7.24 19.49
C ALA A 13 4.75 -8.33 18.82
N LEU A 14 4.46 -9.41 19.55
CA LEU A 14 3.58 -10.48 19.07
C LEU A 14 2.15 -9.98 18.80
N GLY A 15 1.65 -9.05 19.60
CA GLY A 15 0.36 -8.38 19.38
C GLY A 15 0.34 -7.61 18.06
N PHE A 16 1.38 -6.80 17.79
CA PHE A 16 1.50 -6.09 16.52
C PHE A 16 1.62 -7.05 15.33
N GLU A 17 2.40 -8.13 15.47
CA GLU A 17 2.49 -9.19 14.44
C GLU A 17 1.13 -9.80 14.14
N ALA A 18 0.38 -10.18 15.18
CA ALA A 18 -0.94 -10.75 15.04
C ALA A 18 -1.92 -9.78 14.37
N ILE A 19 -1.93 -8.51 14.77
CA ILE A 19 -2.80 -7.48 14.19
C ILE A 19 -2.45 -7.25 12.71
N GLY A 20 -1.17 -7.11 12.39
CA GLY A 20 -0.71 -6.89 11.01
C GLY A 20 -1.04 -8.09 10.11
N ALA A 21 -0.79 -9.31 10.59
CA ALA A 21 -1.16 -10.53 9.89
C ALA A 21 -2.68 -10.64 9.70
N LEU A 22 -3.47 -10.36 10.75
CA LEU A 22 -4.92 -10.40 10.69
C LEU A 22 -5.48 -9.38 9.70
N ALA A 23 -4.93 -8.15 9.67
CA ALA A 23 -5.32 -7.13 8.72
C ALA A 23 -5.09 -7.57 7.26
N MET A 24 -3.94 -8.20 6.97
CA MET A 24 -3.65 -8.73 5.64
C MET A 24 -4.60 -9.87 5.26
N VAL A 25 -4.84 -10.82 6.17
CA VAL A 25 -5.74 -11.96 5.92
C VAL A 25 -7.18 -11.48 5.71
N ALA A 26 -7.69 -10.62 6.59
CA ALA A 26 -9.04 -10.07 6.48
C ALA A 26 -9.21 -9.28 5.18
N GLY A 27 -8.23 -8.43 4.85
CA GLY A 27 -8.25 -7.65 3.62
C GLY A 27 -8.15 -8.51 2.36
N PHE A 28 -7.39 -9.62 2.38
CA PHE A 28 -7.36 -10.60 1.30
C PHE A 28 -8.74 -11.26 1.09
N VAL A 29 -9.39 -11.68 2.17
CA VAL A 29 -10.75 -12.25 2.10
C VAL A 29 -11.74 -11.22 1.53
N ILE A 30 -11.70 -9.97 2.00
CA ILE A 30 -12.53 -8.88 1.49
C ILE A 30 -12.25 -8.66 -0.01
N ALA A 31 -10.98 -8.61 -0.40
CA ALA A 31 -10.57 -8.43 -1.80
C ALA A 31 -11.13 -9.54 -2.71
N LEU A 32 -11.07 -10.80 -2.27
CA LEU A 32 -11.68 -11.92 -3.01
C LEU A 32 -13.19 -11.77 -3.16
N VAL A 33 -13.89 -11.48 -2.07
CA VAL A 33 -15.36 -11.33 -2.08
C VAL A 33 -15.77 -10.20 -3.03
N LEU A 34 -15.07 -9.07 -2.99
CA LEU A 34 -15.33 -7.93 -3.87
C LEU A 34 -15.01 -8.24 -5.33
N ALA A 35 -13.90 -8.93 -5.61
CA ALA A 35 -13.53 -9.33 -6.96
C ALA A 35 -14.53 -10.31 -7.57
N VAL A 36 -14.97 -11.33 -6.83
CA VAL A 36 -16.01 -12.28 -7.27
C VAL A 36 -17.33 -11.52 -7.51
N ARG A 37 -17.69 -10.58 -6.63
CA ARG A 37 -18.91 -9.79 -6.81
C ARG A 37 -18.83 -8.88 -8.04
N ALA A 38 -17.67 -8.27 -8.31
CA ALA A 38 -17.44 -7.46 -9.50
C ALA A 38 -17.52 -8.31 -10.77
N LEU A 39 -16.92 -9.50 -10.78
CA LEU A 39 -16.98 -10.44 -11.89
C LEU A 39 -18.43 -10.84 -12.20
N ARG A 40 -19.22 -11.16 -11.17
CA ARG A 40 -20.64 -11.54 -11.34
C ARG A 40 -21.53 -10.39 -11.80
N ARG A 41 -21.16 -9.13 -11.55
CA ARG A 41 -21.93 -7.94 -11.95
C ARG A 41 -21.58 -7.41 -13.34
N SER A 42 -20.28 -7.29 -13.62
CA SER A 42 -19.76 -6.69 -14.85
C SER A 42 -19.57 -7.74 -15.96
N GLY A 43 -19.27 -9.00 -15.60
CA GLY A 43 -18.80 -10.01 -16.54
C GLY A 43 -17.37 -9.76 -17.04
N SER A 44 -16.80 -8.58 -16.79
CA SER A 44 -15.41 -8.24 -17.11
C SER A 44 -14.43 -8.81 -16.09
N GLY A 45 -13.59 -9.74 -16.54
CA GLY A 45 -12.45 -10.24 -15.76
C GLY A 45 -11.43 -9.16 -15.43
N HIS A 46 -11.30 -8.14 -16.29
CA HIS A 46 -10.38 -7.02 -16.08
C HIS A 46 -10.79 -6.18 -14.86
N ASP A 47 -12.09 -5.88 -14.72
CA ASP A 47 -12.59 -5.08 -13.60
C ASP A 47 -12.42 -5.83 -12.27
N ALA A 48 -12.71 -7.14 -12.27
CA ALA A 48 -12.53 -8.00 -11.11
C ALA A 48 -11.06 -8.06 -10.66
N TYR A 49 -10.13 -8.14 -11.62
CA TYR A 49 -8.69 -8.11 -11.35
C TYR A 49 -8.24 -6.79 -10.72
N LEU A 50 -8.69 -5.64 -11.24
CA LEU A 50 -8.35 -4.34 -10.67
C LEU A 50 -8.90 -4.17 -9.25
N VAL A 51 -10.13 -4.62 -8.99
CA VAL A 51 -10.73 -4.61 -7.64
C VAL A 51 -9.92 -5.48 -6.68
N LEU A 52 -9.56 -6.69 -7.09
CA LEU A 52 -8.74 -7.61 -6.29
C LEU A 52 -7.41 -6.97 -5.92
N ARG A 53 -6.67 -6.48 -6.92
CA ARG A 53 -5.36 -5.84 -6.74
C ARG A 53 -5.42 -4.63 -5.83
N ASN A 54 -6.35 -3.70 -6.06
CA ASN A 54 -6.40 -2.47 -5.28
C ASN A 54 -6.74 -2.75 -3.82
N THR A 55 -7.69 -3.65 -3.57
CA THR A 55 -8.11 -4.00 -2.21
C THR A 55 -7.04 -4.79 -1.49
N LEU A 56 -6.42 -5.77 -2.16
CA LEU A 56 -5.32 -6.55 -1.62
C LEU A 56 -4.09 -5.69 -1.34
N GLY A 57 -3.73 -4.80 -2.28
CA GLY A 57 -2.63 -3.86 -2.11
C GLY A 57 -2.83 -2.94 -0.90
N ALA A 58 -4.04 -2.41 -0.71
CA ALA A 58 -4.38 -1.59 0.45
C ALA A 58 -4.28 -2.39 1.78
N ALA A 59 -4.77 -3.64 1.78
CA ALA A 59 -4.68 -4.52 2.94
C ALA A 59 -3.24 -4.87 3.32
N ILE A 60 -2.41 -5.17 2.32
CA ILE A 60 -0.99 -5.43 2.51
C ILE A 60 -0.33 -4.19 3.11
N LEU A 61 -0.49 -3.01 2.49
CA LEU A 61 0.10 -1.76 2.97
C LEU A 61 -0.24 -1.49 4.44
N LEU A 62 -1.51 -1.61 4.81
CA LEU A 62 -1.96 -1.47 6.20
C LEU A 62 -1.26 -2.49 7.13
N GLY A 63 -1.20 -3.75 6.71
CA GLY A 63 -0.50 -4.79 7.45
C GLY A 63 1.00 -4.50 7.59
N LEU A 64 1.63 -3.92 6.56
CA LEU A 64 3.04 -3.54 6.61
C LEU A 64 3.28 -2.41 7.62
N GLU A 65 2.41 -1.39 7.67
CA GLU A 65 2.51 -0.29 8.64
C GLU A 65 2.49 -0.82 10.08
N VAL A 66 1.62 -1.79 10.36
CA VAL A 66 1.53 -2.43 11.68
C VAL A 66 2.75 -3.31 11.96
N LEU A 67 3.19 -4.12 10.98
CA LEU A 67 4.32 -5.02 11.15
C LEU A 67 5.65 -4.29 11.33
N VAL A 68 5.83 -3.12 10.70
CA VAL A 68 7.02 -2.29 10.91
C VAL A 68 7.12 -1.85 12.38
N ALA A 69 6.00 -1.60 13.06
CA ALA A 69 6.01 -1.31 14.49
C ALA A 69 6.48 -2.52 15.32
N ALA A 70 6.07 -3.74 14.97
CA ALA A 70 6.56 -4.96 15.62
C ALA A 70 8.09 -5.12 15.45
N ASP A 71 8.58 -4.93 14.23
CA ASP A 71 10.01 -5.01 13.91
C ASP A 71 10.83 -4.00 14.73
N LEU A 72 10.33 -2.76 14.86
CA LEU A 72 10.97 -1.73 15.67
C LEU A 72 11.04 -2.13 17.16
N ILE A 73 9.95 -2.67 17.72
CA ILE A 73 9.91 -3.10 19.14
C ILE A 73 10.91 -4.23 19.40
N ARG A 74 11.08 -5.15 18.44
CA ARG A 74 12.06 -6.23 18.53
C ARG A 74 13.49 -5.69 18.54
N THR A 75 13.80 -4.68 17.71
CA THR A 75 15.15 -4.07 17.68
C THR A 75 15.53 -3.33 18.95
N ILE A 76 14.58 -2.71 19.66
CA ILE A 76 14.89 -1.96 20.89
C ILE A 76 15.04 -2.86 22.13
N THR A 77 14.44 -4.05 22.10
CA THR A 77 14.34 -4.93 23.29
C THR A 77 15.42 -6.01 23.27
N SER A 78 15.80 -6.50 22.09
CA SER A 78 16.90 -7.44 21.95
C SER A 78 18.22 -6.68 22.11
N LYS A 79 19.04 -6.99 23.13
CA LYS A 79 20.45 -6.56 23.17
C LYS A 79 21.10 -7.04 21.86
N PRO A 80 21.40 -6.16 20.89
CA PRO A 80 21.67 -6.63 19.55
C PRO A 80 23.02 -7.34 19.54
N SER A 81 23.01 -8.65 19.28
CA SER A 81 24.11 -9.30 18.60
C SER A 81 24.15 -8.76 17.17
N ILE A 82 25.34 -8.53 16.62
CA ILE A 82 25.49 -8.14 15.20
C ILE A 82 24.79 -9.16 14.29
N GLU A 83 24.75 -10.43 14.68
CA GLU A 83 24.10 -11.52 13.94
C GLU A 83 22.58 -11.34 13.83
N ASP A 84 21.90 -11.02 14.94
CA ASP A 84 20.44 -10.81 14.95
C ASP A 84 20.04 -9.58 14.12
N ALA A 85 20.84 -8.51 14.20
CA ALA A 85 20.62 -7.31 13.40
C ALA A 85 20.81 -7.58 11.89
N VAL A 86 21.79 -8.41 11.53
CA VAL A 86 22.03 -8.83 10.13
C VAL A 86 20.89 -9.70 9.61
N ILE A 87 20.41 -10.68 10.38
CA ILE A 87 19.28 -11.53 9.99
C ILE A 87 18.03 -10.68 9.76
N LEU A 88 17.72 -9.76 10.69
CA LEU A 88 16.59 -8.86 10.54
C LEU A 88 16.74 -7.96 9.31
N GLY A 89 17.90 -7.36 9.10
CA GLY A 89 18.19 -6.54 7.92
C GLY A 89 17.99 -7.33 6.61
N LEU A 90 18.39 -8.60 6.60
CA LEU A 90 18.22 -9.47 5.45
C LEU A 90 16.74 -9.77 5.16
N ILE A 91 15.94 -10.04 6.19
CA ILE A 91 14.49 -10.26 6.07
C ILE A 91 13.80 -9.01 5.51
N VAL A 92 14.14 -7.82 6.01
CA VAL A 92 13.59 -6.55 5.53
C VAL A 92 13.94 -6.33 4.04
N ILE A 93 15.19 -6.57 3.65
CA ILE A 93 15.62 -6.45 2.25
C ILE A 93 14.84 -7.39 1.34
N ILE A 94 14.72 -8.67 1.71
CA ILE A 94 13.97 -9.67 0.93
C ILE A 94 12.52 -9.21 0.75
N ARG A 95 11.89 -8.73 1.83
CA ARG A 95 10.50 -8.22 1.80
C ARG A 95 10.35 -7.04 0.84
N THR A 96 11.27 -6.08 0.89
CA THR A 96 11.25 -4.91 0.00
C THR A 96 11.41 -5.33 -1.46
N VAL A 97 12.36 -6.22 -1.77
CA VAL A 97 12.60 -6.69 -3.15
C VAL A 97 11.42 -7.48 -3.68
N LEU A 98 10.87 -8.45 -2.93
CA LEU A 98 9.70 -9.21 -3.35
C LEU A 98 8.49 -8.31 -3.59
N SER A 99 8.22 -7.36 -2.67
CA SER A 99 7.09 -6.44 -2.80
C SER A 99 7.22 -5.56 -4.05
N ILE A 100 8.42 -5.02 -4.31
CA ILE A 100 8.71 -4.21 -5.50
C ILE A 100 8.62 -5.03 -6.79
N SER A 101 9.14 -6.26 -6.79
CA SER A 101 9.12 -7.15 -7.95
C SER A 101 7.69 -7.43 -8.42
N ILE A 102 6.80 -7.76 -7.48
CA ILE A 102 5.38 -8.03 -7.77
C ILE A 102 4.69 -6.77 -8.33
N GLN A 103 4.95 -5.60 -7.75
CA GLN A 103 4.40 -4.34 -8.26
C GLN A 103 4.86 -4.06 -9.69
N ILE A 104 6.14 -4.27 -10.00
CA ILE A 104 6.69 -4.06 -11.35
C ILE A 104 6.05 -5.02 -12.36
N GLU A 105 5.90 -6.30 -12.02
CA GLU A 105 5.30 -7.30 -12.90
C GLU A 105 3.86 -6.91 -13.29
N ILE A 106 3.09 -6.44 -12.33
CA ILE A 106 1.68 -6.10 -12.55
C ILE A 106 1.52 -4.79 -13.33
N GLU A 107 2.34 -3.79 -13.01
CA GLU A 107 2.15 -2.43 -13.52
C GLU A 107 3.09 -2.06 -14.67
N GLY A 108 4.02 -2.93 -15.02
CA GLY A 108 5.01 -2.75 -16.08
C GLY A 108 5.94 -1.54 -15.88
N THR A 109 5.88 -0.88 -14.72
CA THR A 109 6.60 0.37 -14.44
C THR A 109 7.11 0.40 -13.01
N LEU A 110 8.36 0.84 -12.87
CA LEU A 110 9.04 1.02 -11.59
C LEU A 110 8.28 2.04 -10.71
N PRO A 111 8.19 1.80 -9.38
CA PRO A 111 7.41 2.66 -8.48
C PRO A 111 7.92 4.11 -8.45
N TRP A 112 9.25 4.33 -8.52
CA TRP A 112 9.83 5.67 -8.59
C TRP A 112 9.50 6.41 -9.88
N ARG A 113 9.27 5.70 -10.99
CA ARG A 113 8.87 6.32 -12.26
C ARG A 113 7.46 6.90 -12.19
N ARG A 114 6.54 6.31 -11.41
CA ARG A 114 5.19 6.88 -11.17
C ARG A 114 5.22 8.12 -10.31
N ALA A 115 6.04 8.12 -9.25
CA ALA A 115 6.23 9.30 -8.41
C ALA A 115 6.71 10.51 -9.25
N LEU A 116 7.58 10.27 -10.23
CA LEU A 116 8.07 11.30 -11.15
C LEU A 116 7.03 11.74 -12.21
N LEU A 117 6.23 10.82 -12.75
CA LEU A 117 5.21 11.13 -13.78
C LEU A 117 3.92 11.75 -13.20
N THR A 118 3.61 11.49 -11.94
CA THR A 118 2.52 12.13 -11.19
C THR A 118 2.97 13.43 -10.53
N SER A 119 4.15 13.94 -10.90
CA SER A 119 4.66 15.22 -10.42
C SER A 119 3.64 16.34 -10.68
N GLY A 120 3.61 17.33 -9.78
CA GLY A 120 2.58 18.37 -9.69
C GLY A 120 2.26 19.11 -10.99
N GLY A 121 3.13 19.05 -12.00
CA GLY A 121 2.86 19.55 -13.35
C GLY A 121 1.61 18.94 -14.00
N GLN A 122 1.30 17.65 -13.78
CA GLN A 122 0.06 17.07 -14.31
C GLN A 122 -1.20 17.49 -13.55
N VAL A 123 -1.08 17.85 -12.27
CA VAL A 123 -2.18 18.39 -11.47
C VAL A 123 -2.46 19.84 -11.90
N LEU A 124 -1.39 20.63 -12.06
CA LEU A 124 -1.46 21.99 -12.56
C LEU A 124 -2.03 22.03 -14.00
N ALA A 125 -1.51 21.20 -14.91
CA ALA A 125 -2.00 21.11 -16.28
C ALA A 125 -3.49 20.71 -16.35
N ARG A 126 -3.94 19.80 -15.48
CA ARG A 126 -5.36 19.43 -15.38
C ARG A 126 -6.23 20.57 -14.83
N SER A 127 -5.74 21.34 -13.86
CA SER A 127 -6.47 22.52 -13.36
C SER A 127 -6.62 23.60 -14.44
N ILE A 128 -5.56 23.92 -15.17
CA ILE A 128 -5.57 24.90 -16.27
C ILE A 128 -6.48 24.44 -17.42
N ALA A 129 -6.47 23.15 -17.76
CA ALA A 129 -7.32 22.60 -18.80
C ALA A 129 -8.82 22.64 -18.44
N ARG A 130 -9.16 22.49 -17.16
CA ARG A 130 -10.55 22.60 -16.67
C ARG A 130 -11.03 24.05 -16.72
N GLU A 131 -10.19 24.98 -16.30
CA GLU A 131 -10.50 26.41 -16.30
C GLU A 131 -10.76 26.93 -17.72
N ARG A 132 -9.90 26.59 -18.69
CA ARG A 132 -10.11 26.92 -20.11
C ARG A 132 -11.42 26.37 -20.69
N LYS A 133 -11.86 25.18 -20.24
CA LYS A 133 -13.14 24.60 -20.69
C LYS A 133 -14.35 25.33 -20.10
N ALA A 134 -14.25 25.81 -18.85
CA ALA A 134 -15.30 26.60 -18.22
C ALA A 134 -15.47 27.96 -18.93
N THR A 135 -14.37 28.68 -19.20
CA THR A 135 -14.41 29.97 -19.89
C THR A 135 -14.97 29.87 -21.32
N ARG A 136 -14.60 28.82 -22.06
CA ARG A 136 -15.08 28.60 -23.45
C ARG A 136 -16.58 28.28 -23.53
N THR A 137 -17.14 27.69 -22.49
CA THR A 137 -18.58 27.36 -22.42
C THR A 137 -19.41 28.62 -22.15
N ASP A 138 -18.84 29.59 -21.44
CA ASP A 138 -19.48 30.86 -21.11
C ASP A 138 -19.48 31.82 -22.31
N GLU A 139 -18.35 31.92 -23.04
CA GLU A 139 -18.28 32.67 -24.31
C GLU A 139 -19.22 32.10 -25.37
N SER A 140 -19.35 30.77 -25.46
CA SER A 140 -20.22 30.15 -26.46
C SER A 140 -21.71 30.30 -26.13
N ARG A 141 -22.08 30.60 -24.88
CA ARG A 141 -23.44 30.95 -24.48
C ARG A 141 -23.75 32.42 -24.77
N ALA A 142 -22.79 33.32 -24.53
CA ALA A 142 -22.92 34.75 -24.76
C ALA A 142 -22.99 35.17 -26.25
N VAL A 143 -22.58 34.29 -27.17
CA VAL A 143 -22.64 34.53 -28.63
C VAL A 143 -23.97 34.06 -29.26
N THR A 144 -24.75 33.24 -28.55
CA THR A 144 -26.04 32.70 -29.02
C THR A 144 -27.29 33.44 -28.52
N ASP A 145 -27.11 34.43 -27.64
CA ASP A 145 -28.14 35.40 -27.22
C ASP A 145 -27.94 36.75 -27.93
#